data_AF-A0A137P9A9-F1
#
_entry.id   AF-A0A137P9A9-F1
#
_cell.length_a   1.000
_cell.length_b   1.000
_cell.length_c   1.000
_cell.angle_alpha   90.00
_cell.angle_beta   90.00
_cell.angle_gamma   90.00
#
_symmetry.space_group_name_H-M   'P 1'
#
loop_
_entity.id
_entity.type
_entity.pdbx_description
1 polymer ?
#
loop_
_entity_poly.entity_id
_entity_poly.type
_entity_poly.pdbx_seq_one_letter_code
_entity_poly.pdbx_strand_id
1 'polypeptide(L)'
;MLQLILFFISIYISYKFYKFLKCPPELVNVPSLGLLAILKIGTSNESFDDMIENYCFGPNGWGVIVADPQVAKVVLNNSDVFQKNVNSTLNSNPYGLKFMGREQITNLNGEVLH
;
A
#
# COMPACT_ATOMS: atom_id res chain seq x y z
N MET A 1 -33.51 -21.14 -12.38
CA MET A 1 -32.04 -21.19 -12.53
C MET A 1 -31.37 -19.83 -12.35
N LEU A 2 -31.78 -18.77 -13.06
CA LEU A 2 -31.13 -17.44 -12.98
C LEU A 2 -31.08 -16.84 -11.56
N GLN A 3 -32.17 -16.92 -10.79
CA GLN A 3 -32.21 -16.44 -9.39
C GLN A 3 -31.19 -17.13 -8.48
N LEU A 4 -30.93 -18.41 -8.72
CA LEU A 4 -30.03 -19.22 -7.90
C LEU A 4 -28.56 -18.87 -8.20
N ILE A 5 -28.25 -18.57 -9.46
CA ILE A 5 -26.94 -18.05 -9.89
C ILE A 5 -26.68 -16.67 -9.29
N LEU A 6 -27.66 -15.76 -9.34
CA LEU A 6 -27.53 -14.42 -8.76
C LEU A 6 -27.30 -14.47 -7.24
N PHE A 7 -27.94 -15.40 -6.54
CA PHE A 7 -27.74 -15.61 -5.11
C PHE A 7 -26.30 -16.07 -4.77
N PHE A 8 -25.74 -17.02 -5.52
CA PHE A 8 -24.35 -17.45 -5.31
C PHE A 8 -23.34 -16.34 -5.63
N ILE A 9 -23.60 -15.53 -6.66
CA ILE A 9 -22.76 -14.36 -6.97
C ILE A 9 -22.81 -13.34 -5.84
N SER A 10 -23.98 -13.07 -5.26
CA SER A 10 -24.09 -12.10 -4.15
C SER A 10 -23.37 -12.60 -2.89
N ILE A 11 -23.45 -13.89 -2.57
CA ILE A 11 -22.69 -14.50 -1.47
C ILE A 11 -21.19 -14.40 -1.74
N TYR A 12 -20.74 -14.73 -2.95
CA TYR A 12 -19.34 -14.67 -3.31
C TYR A 12 -18.78 -13.25 -3.21
N ILE A 13 -19.52 -12.27 -3.72
CA ILE A 13 -19.18 -10.84 -3.62
C ILE A 13 -19.13 -10.43 -2.15
N SER A 14 -20.16 -10.78 -1.36
CA SER A 14 -20.23 -10.46 0.07
C SER A 14 -19.07 -11.09 0.85
N TYR A 15 -18.68 -12.32 0.53
CA TYR A 15 -17.52 -12.99 1.11
C TYR A 15 -16.20 -12.32 0.72
N LYS A 16 -16.06 -11.92 -0.56
CA LYS A 16 -14.90 -11.16 -1.04
C LYS A 16 -14.78 -9.81 -0.33
N PHE A 17 -15.89 -9.09 -0.16
CA PHE A 17 -15.95 -7.83 0.59
C PHE A 17 -15.65 -8.05 2.06
N TYR A 18 -16.22 -9.07 2.69
CA TYR A 18 -15.94 -9.41 4.08
C TYR A 18 -14.45 -9.72 4.28
N LYS A 19 -13.86 -10.54 3.41
CA LYS A 19 -12.42 -10.86 3.47
C LYS A 19 -11.55 -9.63 3.20
N PHE A 20 -12.00 -8.72 2.35
CA PHE A 20 -11.30 -7.46 2.07
C PHE A 20 -11.37 -6.47 3.23
N LEU A 21 -12.53 -6.38 3.91
CA LEU A 21 -12.78 -5.51 5.06
C LEU A 21 -12.29 -6.09 6.40
N LYS A 22 -12.05 -7.41 6.47
CA LYS A 22 -11.55 -8.05 7.68
C LYS A 22 -10.11 -7.61 7.95
N CYS A 23 -9.97 -6.76 8.95
CA CYS A 23 -8.67 -6.33 9.46
C CYS A 23 -7.86 -7.53 9.96
N PRO A 24 -6.61 -7.68 9.51
CA PRO A 24 -5.66 -8.58 10.15
C PRO A 24 -5.56 -8.21 11.63
N PRO A 25 -5.71 -9.18 12.56
CA PRO A 25 -5.67 -8.90 14.00
C PRO A 25 -4.36 -8.20 14.42
N GLU A 26 -3.28 -8.41 13.68
CA GLU A 26 -1.97 -7.80 13.88
C GLU A 26 -1.97 -6.28 13.68
N LEU A 27 -2.89 -5.77 12.85
CA LEU A 27 -2.95 -4.37 12.50
C LEU A 27 -4.05 -3.59 13.24
N VAL A 28 -4.83 -4.24 14.11
CA VAL A 28 -5.89 -3.57 14.89
C VAL A 28 -5.33 -2.47 15.80
N ASN A 29 -4.08 -2.61 16.25
CA ASN A 29 -3.40 -1.66 17.13
C ASN A 29 -2.65 -0.56 16.36
N VAL A 30 -2.63 -0.60 15.02
CA VAL A 30 -1.95 0.41 14.21
C VAL A 30 -2.87 1.62 14.06
N PRO A 31 -2.41 2.84 14.39
CA PRO A 31 -3.22 4.03 14.21
C PRO A 31 -3.57 4.22 12.74
N SER A 32 -4.83 4.50 12.44
CA SER A 32 -5.27 4.73 11.07
C SER A 32 -5.19 6.21 10.73
N LEU A 33 -4.69 6.53 9.54
CA LEU A 33 -4.73 7.92 9.09
C LEU A 33 -6.16 8.25 8.68
N GLY A 34 -6.76 9.27 9.31
CA GLY A 34 -8.06 9.77 8.89
C GLY A 34 -8.00 10.30 7.45
N LEU A 35 -9.07 10.10 6.67
CA LEU A 35 -9.15 10.60 5.28
C LEU A 35 -8.84 12.12 5.18
N LEU A 36 -9.16 12.88 6.22
CA LEU A 36 -8.84 14.32 6.31
C LEU A 36 -7.34 14.59 6.39
N ALA A 37 -6.57 13.74 7.08
CA ALA A 37 -5.12 13.88 7.15
C ALA A 37 -4.46 13.60 5.78
N ILE A 38 -5.02 12.69 4.99
CA ILE A 38 -4.55 12.40 3.63
C ILE A 38 -4.77 13.59 2.69
N LEU A 39 -5.93 14.25 2.79
CA LEU A 39 -6.19 15.47 2.04
C LEU A 39 -5.28 16.62 2.48
N LYS A 40 -5.01 16.74 3.78
CA LYS A 40 -4.04 17.72 4.31
C LYS A 40 -2.62 17.47 3.83
N ILE A 41 -2.17 16.21 3.75
CA ILE A 41 -0.85 15.86 3.19
C ILE A 41 -0.69 16.42 1.76
N GLY A 42 -1.72 16.33 0.93
CA GLY A 42 -1.65 16.82 -0.45
C GLY A 42 -1.74 18.34 -0.60
N THR A 43 -2.14 19.07 0.46
CA THR A 43 -2.47 20.50 0.40
C THR A 43 -1.64 21.38 1.34
N SER A 44 -1.02 20.79 2.36
CA SER A 44 -0.17 21.49 3.32
C SER A 44 1.30 21.33 2.94
N ASN A 45 2.09 22.37 3.21
CA ASN A 45 3.56 22.32 3.13
C ASN A 45 4.18 21.93 4.48
N GLU A 46 3.38 21.39 5.40
CA GLU A 46 3.86 20.95 6.72
C GLU A 46 4.72 19.70 6.58
N SER A 47 5.69 19.55 7.49
CA SER A 47 6.57 18.39 7.46
C SER A 47 5.77 17.13 7.84
N PHE A 48 6.04 16.03 7.14
CA PHE A 48 5.31 14.77 7.34
C PHE A 48 5.49 14.21 8.76
N ASP A 49 6.63 14.52 9.39
CA ASP A 49 7.00 14.13 10.75
C ASP A 49 6.07 14.75 11.79
N ASP A 50 5.55 15.96 11.53
CA ASP A 50 4.61 16.64 12.44
C ASP A 50 3.18 16.09 12.33
N MET A 51 2.85 15.38 11.25
CA MET A 51 1.50 14.88 10.98
C MET A 51 1.26 13.44 11.41
N ILE A 52 2.30 12.62 11.59
CA ILE A 52 2.16 11.17 11.83
C ILE A 52 3.11 10.72 12.94
N GLU A 53 2.54 10.19 14.02
CA GLU A 53 3.31 9.46 15.02
C GLU A 53 3.72 8.09 14.47
N ASN A 54 4.94 8.04 13.90
CA ASN A 54 5.71 6.85 13.54
C ASN A 54 5.21 6.01 12.35
N TYR A 55 3.94 5.61 12.29
CA TYR A 55 3.38 4.81 11.21
C TYR A 55 1.84 4.85 11.22
N CYS A 56 1.20 4.71 10.05
CA CYS A 56 -0.25 4.74 9.96
C CYS A 56 -0.82 3.89 8.81
N PHE A 57 -2.10 3.53 8.87
CA PHE A 57 -2.76 2.96 7.70
C PHE A 57 -2.96 3.96 6.57
N GLY A 58 -2.61 3.53 5.36
CA GLY A 58 -2.84 4.28 4.12
C GLY A 58 -4.28 4.15 3.60
N PRO A 59 -4.67 5.01 2.62
CA PRO A 59 -6.03 5.08 2.09
C PRO A 59 -6.47 3.84 1.30
N ASN A 60 -5.52 3.06 0.79
CA ASN A 60 -5.77 2.09 -0.28
C ASN A 60 -5.86 0.63 0.22
N GLY A 61 -6.16 0.41 1.50
CA GLY A 61 -6.35 -0.92 2.10
C GLY A 61 -5.45 -1.15 3.31
N TRP A 62 -4.93 -2.37 3.47
CA TRP A 62 -4.10 -2.77 4.61
C TRP A 62 -2.64 -2.32 4.53
N GLY A 63 -2.35 -1.26 3.77
CA GLY A 63 -0.99 -0.73 3.61
C GLY A 63 -0.61 0.13 4.80
N VAL A 64 0.60 -0.04 5.31
CA VAL A 64 1.16 0.79 6.39
C VAL A 64 2.13 1.80 5.77
N ILE A 65 1.91 3.07 6.07
CA ILE A 65 2.84 4.17 5.79
C ILE A 65 3.74 4.29 7.02
N VAL A 66 5.05 4.29 6.82
CA VAL A 66 6.03 4.47 7.89
C VAL A 66 6.58 5.90 7.77
N ALA A 67 6.37 6.71 8.80
CA ALA A 67 6.89 8.08 8.88
C ALA A 67 8.26 8.12 9.57
N ASP A 68 8.50 7.24 10.56
CA ASP A 68 9.79 7.20 11.26
C ASP A 68 10.93 6.79 10.30
N PRO A 69 11.94 7.65 10.09
CA PRO A 69 13.05 7.35 9.18
C PRO A 69 13.90 6.15 9.63
N GLN A 70 13.98 5.87 10.93
CA GLN A 70 14.72 4.71 11.45
C GLN A 70 13.99 3.42 11.09
N VAL A 71 12.67 3.38 11.28
CA VAL A 71 11.84 2.22 10.92
C VAL A 71 11.79 2.07 9.40
N ALA A 72 11.65 3.16 8.65
CA ALA A 72 11.68 3.13 7.19
C ALA A 72 12.99 2.55 6.66
N LYS A 73 14.13 2.93 7.25
CA LYS A 73 15.45 2.37 6.91
C LYS A 73 15.52 0.87 7.18
N VAL A 74 14.98 0.39 8.31
CA VAL A 74 14.92 -1.04 8.63
C VAL A 74 14.06 -1.78 7.60
N VAL A 75 12.89 -1.27 7.26
CA VAL A 75 12.00 -1.87 6.25
C VAL A 75 12.69 -1.93 4.89
N LEU A 76 13.32 -0.84 4.45
CA LEU A 76 13.99 -0.77 3.15
C LEU A 76 15.20 -1.70 3.03
N ASN A 77 15.91 -1.95 4.13
CA ASN A 77 17.10 -2.81 4.14
C ASN A 77 16.79 -4.30 4.34
N ASN A 78 15.57 -4.67 4.73
CA ASN A 78 15.17 -6.06 4.96
C ASN A 78 14.28 -6.58 3.82
N SER A 79 14.84 -6.67 2.61
CA SER A 79 14.12 -7.13 1.42
C SER A 79 13.63 -8.59 1.51
N ASP A 80 14.24 -9.40 2.38
CA ASP A 80 13.82 -10.78 2.64
C ASP A 80 12.44 -10.86 3.31
N VAL A 81 12.11 -9.85 4.10
CA VAL A 81 10.83 -9.74 4.83
C VAL A 81 9.87 -8.80 4.09
N PHE A 82 10.38 -7.66 3.61
CA PHE A 82 9.61 -6.63 2.92
C PHE A 82 10.01 -6.56 1.45
N GLN A 83 9.47 -7.48 0.66
CA GLN A 83 9.71 -7.48 -0.78
C GLN A 83 9.11 -6.24 -1.44
N LYS A 84 9.91 -5.55 -2.26
CA LYS A 84 9.42 -4.45 -3.10
C LYS A 84 8.48 -4.99 -4.15
N ASN A 85 7.40 -4.25 -4.41
CA ASN A 85 6.40 -4.61 -5.39
C ASN A 85 6.93 -4.35 -6.82
N VAL A 86 7.39 -5.40 -7.48
CA VAL A 86 7.81 -5.39 -8.90
C VAL A 86 6.69 -5.01 -9.88
N ASN A 87 5.42 -5.15 -9.46
CA ASN A 87 4.22 -4.84 -10.25
C ASN A 87 3.54 -3.53 -9.82
N SER A 88 4.31 -2.51 -9.42
CA SER A 88 3.72 -1.20 -9.12
C SER A 88 3.10 -0.60 -10.39
N THR A 89 1.93 0.02 -10.27
CA THR A 89 1.22 0.72 -11.37
C THR A 89 2.06 1.86 -11.98
N LEU A 90 3.14 2.26 -11.33
CA LEU A 90 4.21 3.11 -11.86
C LEU A 90 4.88 2.51 -13.11
N ASN A 91 5.08 1.18 -13.14
CA ASN A 91 5.60 0.46 -14.30
C ASN A 91 4.60 0.36 -15.46
N SER A 92 3.31 0.62 -15.21
CA SER A 92 2.28 0.63 -16.27
C SER A 92 2.00 2.00 -16.87
N ASN A 93 2.58 3.08 -16.33
CA ASN A 93 2.45 4.41 -16.92
C ASN A 93 3.45 4.56 -18.09
N PRO A 94 2.99 4.69 -19.35
CA PRO A 94 3.88 4.80 -20.51
C PRO A 94 4.80 6.03 -20.45
N TYR A 95 4.35 7.11 -19.78
CA TYR A 95 5.18 8.30 -19.58
C TYR A 95 6.25 8.07 -18.52
N GLY A 96 5.94 7.35 -17.44
CA GLY A 96 6.90 6.99 -16.40
C GLY A 96 8.02 6.09 -16.92
N LEU A 97 7.67 5.08 -17.72
CA LEU A 97 8.62 4.17 -18.37
C LEU A 97 9.61 4.91 -19.30
N LYS A 98 9.16 5.97 -19.99
CA LYS A 98 10.02 6.74 -20.92
C LYS A 98 11.11 7.52 -20.18
N PHE A 99 10.83 8.02 -18.98
CA PHE A 99 11.78 8.82 -18.21
C PHE A 99 12.62 8.02 -17.24
N MET A 100 12.04 6.98 -16.62
CA MET A 100 12.71 6.21 -15.58
C MET A 100 13.20 4.82 -16.05
N GLY A 101 12.87 4.41 -17.28
CA GLY A 101 13.21 3.09 -17.80
C GLY A 101 12.26 1.99 -17.32
N ARG A 102 12.45 0.77 -17.85
CA ARG A 102 11.71 -0.43 -17.42
C ARG A 102 12.12 -0.93 -16.04
N GLU A 103 13.35 -0.62 -15.63
CA GLU A 103 13.97 -1.10 -14.40
C GLU A 103 14.30 0.10 -13.53
N GLN A 104 13.55 0.25 -12.44
CA GLN A 104 13.77 1.30 -11.46
C GLN A 104 14.37 0.67 -10.20
N ILE A 105 15.43 1.27 -9.65
CA ILE A 105 16.07 0.82 -8.39
C ILE A 105 15.06 0.75 -7.22
N THR A 106 14.00 1.57 -7.29
CA THR A 106 12.86 1.59 -6.37
C THR A 106 12.02 0.31 -6.41
N ASN A 107 12.08 -0.48 -7.49
CA ASN A 107 11.31 -1.71 -7.69
C ASN A 107 12.18 -2.99 -7.69
N LEU A 108 13.49 -2.89 -7.42
CA LEU A 108 14.42 -4.03 -7.42
C LEU A 108 14.83 -4.44 -5.98
N ASN A 109 14.75 -5.73 -5.68
CA ASN A 109 15.13 -6.32 -4.38
C ASN A 109 16.63 -6.68 -4.29
N GLY A 110 17.50 -5.94 -4.99
CA GLY A 110 18.94 -6.21 -5.02
C GLY A 110 19.36 -7.35 -5.96
N GLU A 111 18.41 -7.92 -6.70
CA GLU A 111 18.71 -8.82 -7.81
C GLU A 111 19.42 -8.03 -8.91
N VAL A 112 20.71 -8.31 -9.10
CA VAL A 112 21.47 -7.84 -10.25
C VAL A 112 20.99 -8.63 -11.45
N LEU A 113 20.33 -7.95 -12.38
CA LEU A 113 19.99 -8.51 -13.69
C LEU A 113 21.29 -8.86 -14.42
N HIS A 114 21.49 -10.14 -14.65
CA HIS A 114 22.51 -10.68 -15.56
C HIS A 114 22.05 -10.56 -17.01
#